data_AF-A0A2D8Q9R9-F1
#
_entry.id   AF-A0A2D8Q9R9-F1
#
_cell.length_a   1.000
_cell.length_b   1.000
_cell.length_c   1.000
_cell.angle_alpha   90.00
_cell.angle_beta   90.00
_cell.angle_gamma   90.00
#
_symmetry.space_group_name_H-M   'P 1'
#
loop_
_entity.id
_entity.type
_entity.pdbx_description
1 polymer ?
#
loop_
_entity_poly.entity_id
_entity_poly.type
_entity_poly.pdbx_seq_one_letter_code
_entity_poly.pdbx_strand_id
1 'polypeptide(L)'
;AVGLAQALIETGTDAAYTEAQALLENATAKDRDNATAWRLLGIAYGRADRMPQASLALAEYNAQIGRWDEAEVQATRARDNLPVGSPGQLRADDLAEYVKRQREEARANR
;
A
#
# COMPACT_ATOMS: atom_id res chain seq x y z
N ALA A 1 -7.22 -16.37 -0.79
CA ALA A 1 -6.39 -15.39 -1.54
C ALA A 1 -5.15 -14.98 -0.74
N VAL A 2 -5.32 -14.29 0.40
CA VAL A 2 -4.20 -13.74 1.19
C VAL A 2 -3.16 -14.79 1.64
N GLY A 3 -3.60 -15.94 2.18
CA GLY A 3 -2.67 -17.01 2.62
C GLY A 3 -1.87 -17.65 1.47
N LEU A 4 -2.48 -17.82 0.30
CA LEU A 4 -1.77 -18.29 -0.91
C LEU A 4 -0.75 -17.25 -1.39
N ALA A 5 -1.15 -15.98 -1.43
CA ALA A 5 -0.26 -14.90 -1.82
C ALA A 5 0.96 -14.79 -0.87
N GLN A 6 0.77 -15.02 0.43
CA GLN A 6 1.88 -15.10 1.36
C GLN A 6 2.87 -16.23 1.01
N ALA A 7 2.37 -17.45 0.78
CA ALA A 7 3.23 -18.58 0.40
C ALA A 7 3.98 -18.35 -0.93
N LEU A 8 3.33 -17.67 -1.89
CA LEU A 8 3.95 -17.26 -3.15
C LEU A 8 5.07 -16.23 -2.93
N ILE A 9 4.86 -15.23 -2.06
CA ILE A 9 5.90 -14.27 -1.69
C ILE A 9 7.10 -14.99 -1.06
N GLU A 10 6.86 -15.97 -0.20
CA GLU A 10 7.91 -16.75 0.47
C GLU A 10 8.69 -17.66 -0.51
N THR A 11 8.08 -18.02 -1.65
CA THR A 11 8.75 -18.81 -2.71
C THR A 11 9.86 -18.02 -3.40
N GLY A 12 9.74 -16.70 -3.46
CA GLY A 12 10.85 -15.81 -3.80
C GLY A 12 11.20 -15.66 -5.28
N THR A 13 10.31 -16.08 -6.20
CA THR A 13 10.52 -16.00 -7.65
C THR A 13 9.65 -14.91 -8.29
N ASP A 14 10.10 -14.34 -9.41
CA ASP A 14 9.36 -13.29 -10.12
C ASP A 14 7.95 -13.71 -10.55
N ALA A 15 7.81 -14.96 -10.98
CA ALA A 15 6.52 -15.54 -11.33
C ALA A 15 5.59 -15.59 -10.10
N ALA A 16 6.11 -16.04 -8.95
CA ALA A 16 5.34 -16.11 -7.72
C ALA A 16 4.98 -14.71 -7.19
N TYR A 17 5.87 -13.73 -7.28
CA TYR A 17 5.55 -12.34 -6.93
C TYR A 17 4.44 -11.77 -7.82
N THR A 18 4.48 -12.03 -9.12
CA THR A 18 3.44 -11.58 -10.05
C THR A 18 2.07 -12.17 -9.71
N GLU A 19 2.02 -13.47 -9.41
CA GLU A 19 0.77 -14.13 -9.00
C GLU A 19 0.27 -13.62 -7.64
N ALA A 20 1.17 -13.44 -6.68
CA ALA A 20 0.84 -12.86 -5.37
C ALA A 20 0.26 -11.45 -5.52
N GLN A 21 0.83 -10.61 -6.38
CA GLN A 21 0.32 -9.26 -6.68
C GLN A 21 -1.12 -9.32 -7.18
N ALA A 22 -1.42 -10.14 -8.20
CA ALA A 22 -2.77 -10.24 -8.74
C ALA A 22 -3.80 -10.70 -7.69
N LEU A 23 -3.42 -11.67 -6.85
CA LEU A 23 -4.27 -12.15 -5.74
C LEU A 23 -4.53 -11.05 -4.71
N LEU A 24 -3.50 -10.27 -4.37
CA LEU A 24 -3.57 -9.23 -3.35
C LEU A 24 -4.27 -7.97 -3.85
N GLU A 25 -4.06 -7.57 -5.11
CA GLU A 25 -4.82 -6.51 -5.76
C GLU A 25 -6.32 -6.83 -5.78
N ASN A 26 -6.69 -8.08 -6.09
CA ASN A 26 -8.08 -8.51 -6.03
C ASN A 26 -8.62 -8.49 -4.59
N ALA A 27 -7.81 -8.94 -3.62
CA ALA A 27 -8.20 -8.95 -2.22
C ALA A 27 -8.45 -7.53 -1.68
N THR A 28 -7.53 -6.59 -1.94
CA THR A 28 -7.64 -5.21 -1.47
C THR A 28 -8.70 -4.40 -2.21
N ALA A 29 -9.03 -4.77 -3.45
CA ALA A 29 -10.17 -4.20 -4.16
C ALA A 29 -11.52 -4.63 -3.57
N LYS A 30 -11.62 -5.87 -3.07
CA LYS A 30 -12.85 -6.41 -2.44
C LYS A 30 -13.01 -5.98 -0.99
N ASP A 31 -11.90 -5.94 -0.25
CA ASP A 31 -11.86 -5.63 1.17
C ASP A 31 -10.71 -4.65 1.41
N ARG A 32 -11.06 -3.36 1.41
CA ARG A 32 -10.09 -2.27 1.60
C ARG A 32 -9.60 -2.17 3.03
N ASP A 33 -10.34 -2.71 4.00
CA ASP A 33 -10.01 -2.66 5.42
C ASP A 33 -9.01 -3.76 5.83
N ASN A 34 -8.67 -4.66 4.91
CA ASN A 34 -7.72 -5.72 5.14
C ASN A 34 -6.27 -5.21 5.16
N ALA A 35 -5.84 -4.71 6.33
CA ALA A 35 -4.47 -4.24 6.56
C ALA A 35 -3.41 -5.30 6.17
N THR A 36 -3.68 -6.58 6.44
CA THR A 36 -2.73 -7.66 6.12
C THR A 36 -2.53 -7.80 4.61
N ALA A 37 -3.60 -7.70 3.81
CA ALA A 37 -3.52 -7.75 2.36
C ALA A 37 -2.70 -6.56 1.81
N TRP A 38 -2.91 -5.35 2.32
CA TRP A 38 -2.11 -4.18 1.94
C TRP A 38 -0.62 -4.33 2.27
N ARG A 39 -0.30 -4.84 3.46
CA ARG A 39 1.08 -5.09 3.87
C ARG A 39 1.77 -6.08 2.95
N LEU A 40 1.10 -7.20 2.66
CA LEU A 40 1.64 -8.23 1.76
C LEU A 40 1.78 -7.71 0.32
N LEU A 41 0.84 -6.87 -0.14
CA LEU A 41 0.91 -6.26 -1.47
C LEU A 41 2.14 -5.35 -1.58
N GLY A 42 2.40 -4.54 -0.55
CA GLY A 42 3.61 -3.73 -0.47
C GLY A 42 4.90 -4.56 -0.55
N ILE A 43 4.94 -5.69 0.16
CA ILE A 43 6.08 -6.63 0.08
C ILE A 43 6.22 -7.20 -1.33
N ALA A 44 5.14 -7.70 -1.93
CA ALA A 44 5.16 -8.30 -3.26
C ALA A 44 5.60 -7.31 -4.35
N TYR A 45 5.18 -6.04 -4.26
CA TYR A 45 5.65 -4.99 -5.16
C TYR A 45 7.12 -4.64 -4.91
N GLY A 46 7.54 -4.50 -3.66
CA GLY A 46 8.94 -4.19 -3.33
C GLY A 46 9.90 -5.28 -3.79
N ARG A 47 9.49 -6.55 -3.70
CA ARG A 47 10.25 -7.70 -4.21
C ARG A 47 10.34 -7.76 -5.73
N ALA A 48 9.43 -7.10 -6.43
CA ALA A 48 9.41 -6.98 -7.88
C ALA A 48 9.92 -5.63 -8.38
N ASP A 49 10.69 -4.89 -7.54
CA ASP A 49 11.24 -3.56 -7.83
C ASP A 49 10.19 -2.49 -8.22
N ARG A 50 8.92 -2.69 -7.85
CA ARG A 50 7.81 -1.75 -8.08
C ARG A 50 7.64 -0.81 -6.89
N MET A 51 8.69 -0.05 -6.59
CA MET A 51 8.78 0.76 -5.37
C MET A 51 7.67 1.83 -5.20
N PRO A 52 7.21 2.54 -6.25
CA PRO A 52 6.10 3.49 -6.10
C PRO A 52 4.79 2.80 -5.72
N GLN A 53 4.48 1.65 -6.33
CA GLN A 53 3.32 0.83 -5.99
C GLN A 53 3.44 0.22 -4.59
N ALA A 54 4.65 -0.22 -4.21
CA ALA A 54 4.93 -0.69 -2.86
C ALA A 54 4.67 0.40 -1.81
N SER A 55 5.10 1.63 -2.09
CA SER A 55 4.88 2.79 -1.22
C SER A 55 3.38 3.06 -1.03
N LEU A 56 2.59 3.01 -2.11
CA LEU A 56 1.13 3.19 -2.02
C LEU A 56 0.48 2.12 -1.13
N ALA A 57 0.82 0.84 -1.34
CA ALA A 57 0.27 -0.25 -0.55
C ALA A 57 0.68 -0.17 0.94
N LEU A 58 1.91 0.26 1.24
CA LEU A 58 2.36 0.49 2.61
C LEU A 58 1.72 1.73 3.24
N ALA A 59 1.40 2.76 2.47
CA ALA A 59 0.65 3.92 2.94
C ALA A 59 -0.75 3.50 3.41
N GLU A 60 -1.46 2.73 2.60
CA GLU A 60 -2.79 2.18 2.93
C GLU A 60 -2.73 1.31 4.20
N TYR A 61 -1.72 0.43 4.29
CA TYR A 61 -1.50 -0.37 5.50
C TYR A 61 -1.31 0.49 6.75
N ASN A 62 -0.40 1.47 6.69
CA ASN A 62 -0.09 2.33 7.83
C ASN A 62 -1.30 3.18 8.24
N ALA A 63 -2.07 3.69 7.27
CA ALA A 63 -3.30 4.42 7.53
C ALA A 63 -4.31 3.53 8.28
N GLN A 64 -4.50 2.29 7.83
CA GLN A 64 -5.44 1.36 8.46
C GLN A 64 -5.11 1.06 9.94
N ILE A 65 -3.83 1.07 10.31
CA ILE A 65 -3.37 0.79 11.67
C ILE A 65 -3.08 2.05 12.49
N GLY A 66 -3.48 3.23 12.01
CA GLY A 66 -3.34 4.51 12.73
C GLY A 66 -1.92 5.06 12.80
N ARG A 67 -1.02 4.56 11.95
CA ARG A 67 0.37 5.03 11.81
C ARG A 67 0.44 6.21 10.85
N TRP A 68 -0.14 7.33 11.25
CA TRP A 68 -0.38 8.48 10.37
C TRP A 68 0.90 9.14 9.87
N ASP A 69 1.95 9.23 10.69
CA ASP A 69 3.24 9.79 10.28
C ASP A 69 3.88 8.93 9.18
N GLU A 70 3.92 7.60 9.34
CA GLU A 70 4.47 6.70 8.33
C GLU A 70 3.61 6.63 7.07
N ALA A 71 2.28 6.69 7.21
CA ALA A 71 1.37 6.69 6.09
C ALA A 71 1.56 7.92 5.20
N GLU A 72 1.79 9.10 5.78
CA GLU A 72 1.98 10.35 5.02
C GLU A 72 3.26 10.30 4.19
N VAL A 73 4.36 9.80 4.78
CA VAL A 73 5.64 9.63 4.10
C VAL A 73 5.50 8.69 2.91
N GLN A 74 4.82 7.56 3.09
CA GLN A 74 4.65 6.57 2.03
C GLN A 74 3.68 7.04 0.94
N ALA A 75 2.57 7.70 1.30
CA ALA A 75 1.62 8.26 0.34
C ALA A 75 2.26 9.34 -0.52
N THR A 76 3.01 10.26 0.11
CA THR A 76 3.78 11.31 -0.59
C THR A 76 4.80 10.69 -1.55
N ARG A 77 5.58 9.71 -1.09
CA ARG A 77 6.54 9.01 -1.96
C ARG A 77 5.86 8.32 -3.14
N ALA A 78 4.73 7.67 -2.90
CA ALA A 78 3.97 7.01 -3.97
C ALA A 78 3.49 8.03 -5.01
N ARG A 79 2.86 9.13 -4.57
CA ARG A 79 2.44 10.22 -5.45
C ARG A 79 3.60 10.71 -6.32
N ASP A 80 4.72 11.04 -5.70
CA ASP A 80 5.81 11.75 -6.37
C ASP A 80 6.53 10.87 -7.42
N ASN A 81 6.38 9.54 -7.32
CA ASN A 81 7.08 8.58 -8.19
C ASN A 81 6.16 7.74 -9.08
N LEU A 82 4.84 7.79 -8.89
CA LEU A 82 3.89 7.17 -9.81
C LEU A 82 3.67 8.08 -11.03
N PRO A 83 3.37 7.51 -12.22
CA PRO A 83 3.11 8.32 -13.40
C PRO A 83 1.99 9.33 -13.15
N VAL A 84 2.23 10.60 -13.48
CA VAL A 84 1.27 11.70 -13.28
C VAL A 84 -0.05 11.38 -13.98
N GLY A 85 -1.17 11.51 -13.26
CA GLY A 85 -2.51 11.23 -13.77
C GLY A 85 -2.85 9.74 -13.85
N SER A 86 -1.95 8.84 -13.45
CA SER A 86 -2.28 7.42 -13.31
C SER A 86 -3.27 7.20 -12.15
N PRO A 87 -4.12 6.17 -12.20
CA PRO A 87 -5.03 5.86 -11.10
C PRO A 87 -4.32 5.66 -9.76
N GLY A 88 -3.11 5.09 -9.76
CA GLY A 88 -2.30 4.93 -8.56
C GLY A 88 -1.81 6.27 -8.01
N GLN A 89 -1.39 7.19 -8.87
CA GLN A 89 -0.93 8.52 -8.45
C GLN A 89 -2.09 9.33 -7.85
N LEU A 90 -3.26 9.37 -8.50
CA LEU A 90 -4.45 10.05 -7.99
C LEU A 90 -4.87 9.48 -6.61
N ARG A 91 -4.82 8.16 -6.47
CA ARG A 91 -5.11 7.50 -5.18
C ARG A 91 -4.10 7.87 -4.10
N ALA A 92 -2.82 7.97 -4.46
CA ALA A 92 -1.77 8.40 -3.53
C ALA A 92 -1.97 9.85 -3.06
N ASP A 93 -2.42 10.74 -3.96
CA ASP A 93 -2.77 12.13 -3.63
C ASP A 93 -3.91 12.18 -2.62
N ASP A 94 -5.02 11.49 -2.92
CA ASP A 94 -6.19 11.45 -2.05
C ASP A 94 -5.85 10.89 -0.66
N LEU A 95 -5.04 9.83 -0.64
CA LEU A 95 -4.58 9.21 0.60
C LEU A 95 -3.65 10.13 1.39
N ALA A 96 -2.74 10.85 0.74
CA ALA A 96 -1.85 11.80 1.40
C ALA A 96 -2.65 12.92 2.09
N GLU A 97 -3.65 13.48 1.41
CA GLU A 97 -4.52 14.51 1.99
C GLU A 97 -5.37 13.96 3.14
N TYR A 98 -5.91 12.74 3.01
CA TYR A 98 -6.64 12.07 4.08
C TYR A 98 -5.78 11.85 5.33
N VAL A 99 -4.61 11.24 5.14
CA VAL A 99 -3.68 10.91 6.23
C VAL A 99 -3.18 12.18 6.92
N LYS A 100 -2.90 13.24 6.17
CA LYS A 100 -2.47 14.52 6.74
C LYS A 100 -3.49 15.07 7.74
N ARG A 101 -4.79 15.05 7.38
CA ARG A 101 -5.88 15.45 8.30
C ARG A 101 -5.93 14.58 9.55
N GLN A 102 -5.88 13.26 9.37
CA GLN A 102 -5.90 12.31 10.51
C GLN A 102 -4.72 12.51 11.46
N ARG A 103 -3.54 12.79 10.92
CA ARG A 103 -2.34 13.09 11.71
C ARG A 103 -2.48 14.37 12.52
N GLU A 104 -3.02 15.43 11.91
CA GLU A 104 -3.26 16.71 12.58
C GLU A 104 -4.29 16.55 13.72
N GLU A 105 -5.39 15.84 13.46
CA GLU A 105 -6.40 15.50 14.46
C GLU A 105 -5.80 14.68 15.62
N ALA A 106 -5.01 13.65 15.31
CA ALA A 106 -4.36 12.82 16.31
C ALA A 106 -3.34 13.60 17.16
N ARG A 107 -2.71 14.65 16.61
CA ARG A 107 -1.78 15.52 17.34
C ARG A 107 -2.53 16.54 18.21
N ALA A 108 -3.66 17.05 17.75
CA ALA A 108 -4.49 17.98 18.52
C ALA A 108 -5.15 17.33 19.75
N ASN A 109 -5.38 16.02 19.69
CA ASN A 109 -6.01 15.24 20.76
C ASN A 109 -5.01 14.62 21.77
N ARG A 110 -3.71 14.92 21.65
CA ARG A 110 -2.66 14.49 22.60
C ARG A 110 -2.44 15.55 23.68
#